data_AF-U2L1B2-F1
#
_entry.id   AF-U2L1B2-F1
#
_cell.length_a   1.000
_cell.length_b   1.000
_cell.length_c   1.000
_cell.angle_alpha   90.00
_cell.angle_beta   90.00
_cell.angle_gamma   90.00
#
_symmetry.space_group_name_H-M   'P 1'
#
loop_
_entity.id
_entity.type
_entity.pdbx_description
1 polymer ?
#
loop_
_entity_poly.entity_id
_entity_poly.type
_entity_poly.pdbx_seq_one_letter_code
_entity_poly.pdbx_strand_id
1 'polypeptide(L)' 'MSTGVMEVIKTMSNFKITLKAARVNAGLTQKEIAEILNRSESTIINWENGKTKISVMDFKRLCSALNVNESEIFLPYKSS' A
#
# COMPACT_ATOMS: atom_id res chain seq x y z
N MET A 1 -32.18 14.31 -14.62
CA MET A 1 -31.05 13.42 -14.91
C MET A 1 -30.04 14.20 -15.75
N SER A 2 -29.02 14.79 -15.11
CA SER A 2 -27.85 15.35 -15.82
C SER A 2 -26.70 14.39 -15.54
N THR A 3 -26.45 13.49 -16.49
CA THR A 3 -25.40 12.46 -16.42
C THR A 3 -23.99 13.03 -16.63
N GLY A 4 -23.84 14.32 -16.93
CA GLY A 4 -22.55 14.93 -17.23
C GLY A 4 -21.65 15.21 -16.02
N VAL A 5 -22.21 15.41 -14.81
CA VAL A 5 -21.39 15.69 -13.61
C VAL A 5 -20.71 14.43 -13.05
N MET A 6 -21.34 13.25 -13.20
CA MET A 6 -20.80 12.00 -12.67
C MET A 6 -19.58 11.51 -13.45
N GLU A 7 -19.45 11.89 -14.73
CA GLU A 7 -18.33 11.47 -15.58
C GLU A 7 -17.07 12.32 -15.37
N VAL A 8 -17.23 13.60 -15.02
CA VAL A 8 -16.13 14.55 -14.76
C VAL A 8 -15.39 14.23 -13.44
N ILE A 9 -16.07 13.67 -12.43
CA ILE A 9 -15.43 13.28 -11.16
C ILE A 9 -14.49 12.05 -11.35
N LYS A 10 -14.69 11.26 -12.41
CA LYS A 10 -13.88 10.06 -12.69
C LYS A 10 -12.42 10.38 -13.06
N THR A 11 -12.10 11.64 -13.34
CA THR A 11 -10.75 12.10 -13.75
C THR A 11 -10.02 12.84 -12.63
N MET A 12 -10.29 12.53 -11.36
CA MET A 12 -9.39 12.93 -10.27
C MET A 12 -8.23 11.94 -10.24
N SER A 13 -7.03 12.46 -10.52
CA SER A 13 -5.74 11.79 -10.54
C SER A 13 -5.66 10.56 -9.63
N ASN A 14 -5.31 9.41 -10.23
CA ASN A 14 -5.18 8.13 -9.56
C ASN A 14 -3.88 8.11 -8.71
N PHE A 15 -3.81 8.98 -7.70
CA PHE A 15 -2.67 9.10 -6.81
C PHE A 15 -2.52 7.84 -5.99
N LYS A 16 -1.29 7.35 -5.91
CA LYS A 16 -0.92 6.20 -5.11
C LYS A 16 0.15 6.59 -4.11
N ILE A 17 0.09 6.02 -2.93
CA ILE A 17 1.10 6.20 -1.87
C ILE A 17 1.99 4.96 -1.78
N THR A 18 3.20 5.14 -1.27
CA THR A 18 4.11 4.01 -1.04
C THR A 18 3.68 3.19 0.17
N LEU A 19 4.18 1.95 0.28
CA LEU A 19 4.02 1.12 1.48
C LEU A 19 4.46 1.86 2.76
N LYS A 20 5.60 2.58 2.67
CA LYS A 20 6.14 3.38 3.77
C LYS A 20 5.21 4.51 4.17
N ALA A 21 4.66 5.24 3.19
CA ALA A 21 3.73 6.33 3.46
C ALA A 21 2.43 5.82 4.10
N ALA A 22 1.86 4.73 3.57
CA ALA A 22 0.69 4.09 4.17
C ALA A 22 0.93 3.70 5.63
N ARG A 23 2.09 3.08 5.93
CA ARG A 23 2.46 2.70 7.29
C ARG A 23 2.61 3.90 8.23
N VAL A 24 3.32 4.94 7.79
CA VAL A 24 3.52 6.16 8.60
C VAL A 24 2.20 6.87 8.86
N ASN A 25 1.30 6.93 7.87
CA ASN A 25 -0.04 7.51 8.03
C ASN A 25 -0.90 6.72 9.02
N ALA A 26 -0.68 5.40 9.14
CA ALA A 26 -1.30 4.57 10.17
C ALA A 26 -0.66 4.70 11.56
N GLY A 27 0.40 5.52 11.71
CA GLY A 27 1.08 5.73 12.99
C GLY A 27 1.94 4.55 13.46
N LEU A 28 2.25 3.60 12.57
CA LEU A 28 3.00 2.39 12.93
C LEU A 28 4.48 2.51 12.58
N THR A 29 5.34 1.93 13.41
CA THR A 29 6.75 1.66 13.12
C THR A 29 6.90 0.43 12.22
N GLN A 30 8.09 0.24 11.64
CA GLN A 30 8.39 -0.95 10.83
C GLN A 30 8.34 -2.24 11.67
N LYS A 31 8.75 -2.17 12.93
CA LYS A 31 8.67 -3.28 13.88
C LYS A 31 7.22 -3.67 14.20
N GLU A 32 6.35 -2.71 14.50
CA GLU A 32 4.95 -3.00 14.85
C GLU A 32 4.19 -3.66 13.69
N ILE A 33 4.34 -3.15 12.45
CA ILE A 33 3.68 -3.80 11.30
C ILE A 33 4.28 -5.17 10.99
N ALA A 34 5.57 -5.38 11.26
CA ALA A 34 6.21 -6.68 11.12
C ALA A 34 5.61 -7.71 12.08
N GLU A 35 5.39 -7.31 13.35
CA GLU A 35 4.74 -8.13 14.37
C GLU A 35 3.31 -8.50 13.96
N ILE A 36 2.51 -7.53 13.48
CA ILE A 36 1.13 -7.77 12.99
C ILE A 36 1.12 -8.78 11.83
N LEU A 37 2.08 -8.69 10.91
CA LEU A 37 2.15 -9.56 9.74
C LEU A 37 2.82 -10.92 10.01
N ASN A 38 3.41 -11.10 11.20
CA ASN A 38 4.30 -12.20 11.53
C ASN A 38 5.45 -12.32 10.51
N ARG A 39 6.19 -11.21 10.35
CA ARG A 39 7.38 -11.07 9.49
C ARG A 39 8.50 -10.42 10.28
N SER A 40 9.73 -10.48 9.74
CA SER A 40 10.82 -9.69 10.32
C SER A 40 10.72 -8.23 9.92
N GLU A 41 11.25 -7.33 10.76
CA GLU A 41 11.38 -5.91 10.44
C GLU A 41 12.19 -5.70 9.14
N SER A 42 13.24 -6.51 8.92
CA SER A 42 14.04 -6.47 7.70
C SER A 42 13.24 -6.80 6.44
N THR A 43 12.23 -7.67 6.53
CA THR A 43 11.30 -7.94 5.43
C THR A 43 10.49 -6.70 5.08
N ILE A 44 9.97 -5.97 6.07
CA ILE A 44 9.22 -4.71 5.85
C ILE A 44 10.13 -3.66 5.21
N ILE A 45 11.35 -3.47 5.74
CA ILE A 45 12.35 -2.55 5.17
C ILE A 45 12.65 -2.91 3.70
N ASN A 46 12.80 -4.19 3.39
CA ASN A 46 13.09 -4.63 2.02
C ASN A 46 11.90 -4.37 1.08
N TRP A 47 10.66 -4.60 1.53
CA TRP A 47 9.46 -4.30 0.75
C TRP A 47 9.29 -2.80 0.51
N GLU A 48 9.46 -1.96 1.54
CA GLU A 48 9.34 -0.50 1.41
C GLU A 48 10.38 0.11 0.47
N ASN A 49 11.58 -0.49 0.41
CA ASN A 49 12.67 -0.05 -0.46
C ASN A 49 12.72 -0.79 -1.81
N GLY A 50 11.78 -1.70 -2.08
CA GLY A 50 11.74 -2.48 -3.32
C GLY A 50 12.90 -3.47 -3.53
N LYS A 51 13.62 -3.83 -2.46
CA LYS A 51 14.71 -4.81 -2.51
C LYS A 51 14.21 -6.23 -2.76
N THR A 52 13.02 -6.54 -2.27
CA THR A 52 12.35 -7.83 -2.51
C THR A 52 10.89 -7.62 -2.89
N LYS A 53 10.33 -8.54 -3.68
CA LYS A 53 8.90 -8.51 -4.03
C LYS A 53 8.07 -8.97 -2.82
N ILE A 54 6.97 -8.28 -2.53
CA ILE A 54 5.97 -8.74 -1.57
C ILE A 54 5.03 -9.74 -2.26
N SER A 55 4.64 -10.81 -1.57
CA SER A 55 3.67 -11.77 -2.10
C SER A 55 2.27 -11.14 -2.15
N VAL A 56 1.39 -11.63 -3.02
CA VAL A 56 0.00 -11.13 -3.09
C VAL A 56 -0.70 -11.29 -1.74
N MET A 57 -0.49 -12.41 -1.05
CA MET A 57 -1.10 -12.66 0.25
C MET A 57 -0.59 -11.71 1.33
N ASP A 58 0.73 -11.48 1.40
CA ASP A 58 1.29 -10.52 2.35
C ASP A 58 0.88 -9.08 2.03
N PHE A 59 0.77 -8.75 0.75
CA PHE A 59 0.31 -7.43 0.31
C PHE A 59 -1.13 -7.15 0.77
N LYS A 60 -2.03 -8.12 0.61
CA LYS A 60 -3.41 -8.03 1.11
C LYS A 60 -3.46 -7.89 2.63
N ARG A 61 -2.66 -8.67 3.35
CA ARG A 61 -2.58 -8.60 4.81
C ARG A 61 -2.05 -7.25 5.28
N LEU A 62 -1.03 -6.71 4.61
CA LEU A 62 -0.47 -5.39 4.89
C LEU A 62 -1.50 -4.29 4.64
N CYS A 63 -2.20 -4.31 3.51
CA CYS A 63 -3.24 -3.31 3.22
C CYS A 63 -4.37 -3.35 4.25
N SER A 64 -4.81 -4.54 4.65
CA SER A 64 -5.81 -4.73 5.71
C SER A 64 -5.33 -4.18 7.06
N ALA A 65 -4.10 -4.50 7.46
CA ALA A 65 -3.51 -4.02 8.71
C ALA A 65 -3.34 -2.48 8.77
N LEU A 66 -3.12 -1.85 7.61
CA LEU A 66 -2.97 -0.40 7.47
C LEU A 66 -4.28 0.32 7.16
N ASN A 67 -5.40 -0.40 7.03
CA ASN A 67 -6.70 0.13 6.62
C ASN A 67 -6.64 0.98 5.33
N VAL A 68 -5.97 0.46 4.30
CA VAL A 68 -5.79 1.11 2.99
C VAL A 68 -6.20 0.17 1.87
N ASN A 69 -6.74 0.71 0.76
CA ASN A 69 -7.11 -0.11 -0.39
C ASN A 69 -5.88 -0.45 -1.24
N GLU A 70 -5.83 -1.66 -1.78
CA GLU A 70 -4.75 -2.11 -2.67
C GLU A 70 -4.55 -1.18 -3.88
N SER A 71 -5.63 -0.60 -4.41
CA SER A 71 -5.59 0.32 -5.56
C SER A 71 -4.87 1.64 -5.25
N GLU A 72 -4.77 2.02 -3.98
CA GLU A 72 -4.13 3.24 -3.49
C GLU A 72 -2.62 3.04 -3.26
N ILE A 73 -2.10 1.81 -3.35
CA ILE A 73 -0.69 1.52 -3.09
C ILE A 73 0.13 1.44 -4.38
N PHE A 74 1.26 2.13 -4.38
CA PHE A 74 2.35 2.00 -5.33
C PHE A 74 3.39 1.01 -4.81
N LEU A 75 3.67 -0.03 -5.61
CA LEU A 75 4.72 -1.00 -5.32
C LEU A 75 6.03 -0.57 -6.02
N PRO A 76 7.18 -0.53 -5.31
CA PRO A 76 8.44 0.03 -5.82
C PRO A 76 9.20 -0.88 -6.81
N TYR A 77 8.51 -1.78 -7.52
CA TYR A 77 9.14 -2.70 -8.47
C TYR A 77 8.26 -2.89 -9.72
N LYS A 78 8.89 -3.16 -10.87
CA LYS A 78 8.18 -3.41 -12.13
C LYS A 78 7.46 -4.77 -12.09
N SER A 79 6.23 -4.79 -12.55
CA SER A 79 5.57 -6.03 -12.98
C SER A 79 6.40 -6.64 -14.10
N SER A 80 6.77 -7.91 -13.94
CA SER A 80 7.39 -8.70 -15.00
C SER A 80 6.35 -9.10 -16.03
#